data_AF-A0A5D2ZTJ1-F1
#
_entry.id   AF-A0A5D2ZTJ1-F1
#
_cell.length_a   1.000
_cell.length_b   1.000
_cell.length_c   1.000
_cell.angle_alpha   90.00
_cell.angle_beta   90.00
_cell.angle_gamma   90.00
#
_symmetry.space_group_name_H-M   'P 1'
#
loop_
_entity.id
_entity.type
_entity.pdbx_description
1 polymer ?
#
loop_
_entity_poly.entity_id
_entity_poly.type
_entity_poly.pdbx_seq_one_letter_code
_entity_poly.pdbx_strand_id
1 'polypeptide(L)'
;MSSPMDISVPNLEGVKISDQNGVPLASSPASPSNGPHEKFHVSVEVCLKPSSTARPDDVRKPVEQMLEKRSLSYVDGPIPVPNDDPFLMENVHRIRICDTDEWVKNHDILLFWQVKPIVHVFQLSEEGPCEELTGDGQLSSFNEWILPAKEFDGMWESLIYESGLKQRLLRYAASALLFTEKGVDPFLVSWNRIILLHGPPGTGKTSLCKALAQKLSIRFSSRYPQCQLIEVNAHSLFSKWFSESGKLVAKLFQKIQEMIEEENNLVFVLIDEVESLAAARKAALSGSEPSDSIRVVNALLTQMDKLKSSPNVIILTTSNITAAIDIAFVDRADIKAYVGPPTLQARYEILRSCLQELIRKGIISNIQGSSQYILSDYVTLKEKLKMHEIHEVQTTFHLCKQLAEAAEACEGLSGRTLRKLPFLAHAALDNPYSCDPNKLLNTMIDTARREHSELPD
;
A
#
# COMPACT_ATOMS: atom_id res chain seq x y z
N MET A 1 4.93 16.05 57.68
CA MET A 1 6.20 16.79 57.82
C MET A 1 7.34 15.82 57.59
N SER A 2 7.88 15.79 56.37
CA SER A 2 9.24 15.33 56.02
C SER A 2 9.39 15.26 54.49
N SER A 3 10.05 16.27 53.94
CA SER A 3 10.80 16.28 52.67
C SER A 3 11.29 17.73 52.43
N PRO A 4 12.35 17.99 51.66
CA PRO A 4 13.58 17.23 51.39
C PRO A 4 14.86 18.11 51.58
N MET A 5 16.06 17.54 51.44
CA MET A 5 17.33 18.29 51.39
C MET A 5 17.77 18.54 49.94
N ASP A 6 17.96 19.80 49.59
CA ASP A 6 18.66 20.29 48.40
C ASP A 6 20.18 20.28 48.63
N ILE A 7 20.96 19.86 47.63
CA ILE A 7 22.40 20.10 47.58
C ILE A 7 22.72 20.83 46.27
N SER A 8 23.15 22.07 46.44
CA SER A 8 23.64 22.99 45.41
C SER A 8 25.16 22.84 45.26
N VAL A 9 25.64 22.88 44.01
CA VAL A 9 27.08 22.87 43.66
C VAL A 9 27.50 24.29 43.27
N PRO A 10 28.62 24.83 43.79
CA PRO A 10 29.05 26.19 43.47
C PRO A 10 29.98 26.27 42.25
N ASN A 11 29.82 27.38 41.53
CA ASN A 11 30.68 27.88 40.45
C ASN A 11 32.10 28.21 40.93
N LEU A 12 33.11 27.92 40.10
CA LEU A 12 34.44 28.54 40.14
C LEU A 12 34.95 28.72 38.71
N GLU A 13 34.98 29.98 38.27
CA GLU A 13 35.61 30.42 37.03
C GLU A 13 37.13 30.53 37.17
N GLY A 14 37.84 30.18 36.09
CA GLY A 14 38.93 31.01 35.57
C GLY A 14 40.37 30.57 35.78
N VAL A 15 40.92 29.79 34.84
CA VAL A 15 42.30 29.98 34.32
C VAL A 15 42.32 29.67 32.82
N LYS A 16 42.85 30.63 32.04
CA LYS A 16 42.93 30.69 30.57
C LYS A 16 43.99 29.74 30.00
N ILE A 17 43.71 29.13 28.85
CA ILE A 17 44.71 28.58 27.92
C ILE A 17 44.41 29.11 26.52
N SER A 18 45.48 29.51 25.84
CA SER A 18 45.59 30.22 24.57
C SER A 18 45.15 29.42 23.33
N ASP A 19 44.31 30.03 22.49
CA ASP A 19 43.95 29.55 21.15
C ASP A 19 44.98 29.97 20.10
N GLN A 20 45.69 28.98 19.52
CA GLN A 20 46.17 29.04 18.14
C GLN A 20 46.10 27.63 17.53
N ASN A 21 45.56 27.58 16.30
CA ASN A 21 45.60 26.51 15.29
C ASN A 21 44.37 25.57 15.16
N GLY A 22 43.37 26.07 14.42
CA GLY A 22 42.80 25.39 13.24
C GLY A 22 42.00 24.10 13.46
N VAL A 23 40.72 24.22 13.80
CA VAL A 23 39.74 23.12 13.70
C VAL A 23 38.98 23.28 12.38
N PRO A 24 38.95 22.26 11.48
CA PRO A 24 38.13 22.34 10.28
C PRO A 24 36.64 22.25 10.66
N LEU A 25 35.83 23.14 10.09
CA LEU A 25 34.37 23.09 10.19
C LEU A 25 33.86 21.71 9.79
N ALA A 26 32.99 21.15 10.64
CA ALA A 26 32.33 19.86 10.43
C ALA A 26 31.66 19.82 9.04
N SER A 27 32.10 18.86 8.22
CA SER A 27 31.50 18.53 6.93
C SER A 27 30.09 17.97 7.10
N SER A 28 29.22 18.34 6.16
CA SER A 28 27.89 17.80 5.85
C SER A 28 27.76 16.28 6.06
N PRO A 29 26.55 15.75 6.37
CA PRO A 29 26.36 14.32 6.59
C PRO A 29 26.79 13.55 5.35
N ALA A 30 27.76 12.66 5.54
CA ALA A 30 28.28 11.78 4.50
C ALA A 30 27.15 10.91 3.93
N SER A 31 27.02 10.92 2.61
CA SER A 31 26.30 9.90 1.86
C SER A 31 26.86 8.50 2.20
N PRO A 32 26.03 7.45 2.23
CA PRO A 32 26.52 6.11 2.54
C PRO A 32 27.52 5.68 1.45
N SER A 33 28.79 5.56 1.85
CA SER A 33 29.86 5.06 1.00
C SER A 33 29.71 3.55 0.82
N ASN A 34 28.87 3.13 -0.13
CA ASN A 34 28.90 1.76 -0.62
C ASN A 34 30.22 1.52 -1.39
N GLY A 35 30.87 0.38 -1.15
CA GLY A 35 32.12 0.01 -1.81
C GLY A 35 31.98 -0.10 -3.34
N PRO A 36 33.09 -0.24 -4.10
CA PRO A 36 33.11 0.02 -5.55
C PRO A 36 32.31 -0.92 -6.47
N HIS A 37 31.50 -1.87 -5.98
CA HIS A 37 30.88 -2.90 -6.83
C HIS A 37 29.48 -3.40 -6.45
N GLU A 38 28.81 -2.89 -5.41
CA GLU A 38 27.48 -3.39 -5.07
C GLU A 38 26.40 -2.63 -5.84
N LYS A 39 25.86 -3.27 -6.90
CA LYS A 39 24.75 -2.72 -7.69
C LYS A 39 23.45 -2.74 -6.88
N PHE A 40 22.69 -1.67 -6.94
CA PHE A 40 21.37 -1.57 -6.34
C PHE A 40 20.36 -2.44 -7.08
N HIS A 41 19.61 -3.25 -6.33
CA HIS A 41 18.54 -4.05 -6.89
C HIS A 41 17.29 -3.20 -7.11
N VAL A 42 16.80 -3.15 -8.36
CA VAL A 42 15.58 -2.43 -8.70
C VAL A 42 14.57 -3.41 -9.30
N SER A 43 13.37 -3.46 -8.73
CA SER A 43 12.32 -4.34 -9.23
C SER A 43 11.68 -3.78 -10.49
N VAL A 44 11.54 -4.64 -11.50
CA VAL A 44 10.86 -4.35 -12.76
C VAL A 44 9.73 -5.35 -12.94
N GLU A 45 8.52 -4.84 -13.06
CA GLU A 45 7.30 -5.63 -13.20
C GLU A 45 6.86 -5.65 -14.67
N VAL A 46 6.71 -6.84 -15.24
CA VAL A 46 6.33 -7.08 -16.64
C VAL A 46 5.01 -7.84 -16.67
N CYS A 47 3.95 -7.15 -17.05
CA CYS A 47 2.62 -7.72 -17.21
C CYS A 47 2.46 -8.24 -18.65
N LEU A 48 2.18 -9.53 -18.79
CA LEU A 48 1.83 -10.15 -20.06
C LEU A 48 0.40 -9.79 -20.48
N LYS A 49 0.11 -9.87 -21.78
CA LYS A 49 -1.25 -9.78 -22.30
C LYS A 49 -2.06 -11.03 -21.92
N PRO A 50 -3.39 -10.94 -21.76
CA PRO A 50 -4.22 -12.13 -21.50
C PRO A 50 -4.12 -13.21 -22.59
N SER A 51 -3.88 -12.80 -23.85
CA SER A 51 -3.71 -13.72 -24.99
C SER A 51 -2.31 -14.33 -25.11
N SER A 52 -1.35 -13.89 -24.29
CA SER A 52 0.04 -14.36 -24.37
C SER A 52 0.14 -15.78 -23.83
N THR A 53 0.85 -16.65 -24.57
CA THR A 53 1.23 -18.01 -24.14
C THR A 53 2.73 -18.13 -23.89
N ALA A 54 3.47 -17.03 -23.99
CA ALA A 54 4.91 -16.98 -23.76
C ALA A 54 5.26 -17.37 -22.31
N ARG A 55 6.34 -18.14 -22.15
CA ARG A 55 6.83 -18.51 -20.81
C ARG A 55 7.48 -17.29 -20.16
N PRO A 56 7.39 -17.13 -18.83
CA PRO A 56 8.02 -16.03 -18.10
C PRO A 56 9.51 -15.85 -18.41
N ASP A 57 10.26 -16.95 -18.52
CA ASP A 57 11.70 -16.92 -18.79
C ASP A 57 12.06 -16.43 -20.20
N ASP A 58 11.19 -16.68 -21.18
CA ASP A 58 11.38 -16.26 -22.57
C ASP A 58 11.16 -14.75 -22.72
N VAL A 59 10.33 -14.15 -21.87
CA VAL A 59 10.08 -12.70 -21.83
C VAL A 59 11.11 -11.99 -20.94
N ARG A 60 11.62 -12.63 -19.90
CA ARG A 60 12.58 -12.03 -18.97
C ARG A 60 13.85 -11.56 -19.67
N LYS A 61 14.48 -12.43 -20.47
CA LYS A 61 15.78 -12.14 -21.11
C LYS A 61 15.72 -10.94 -22.08
N PRO A 62 14.74 -10.83 -23.00
CA PRO A 62 14.63 -9.65 -23.87
C PRO A 62 14.40 -8.35 -23.09
N VAL A 63 13.62 -8.39 -22.01
CA VAL A 63 13.41 -7.21 -21.15
C VAL A 63 14.69 -6.79 -20.43
N GLU A 64 15.47 -7.74 -19.88
CA GLU A 64 16.76 -7.45 -19.27
C GLU A 64 17.73 -6.80 -20.28
N GLN A 65 17.83 -7.36 -21.48
CA GLN A 65 18.65 -6.80 -22.56
C GLN A 65 18.20 -5.40 -22.99
N MET A 66 16.89 -5.15 -23.01
CA MET A 66 16.32 -3.83 -23.29
C MET A 66 16.76 -2.80 -22.23
N LEU A 67 16.69 -3.17 -20.94
CA LEU A 67 17.06 -2.29 -19.83
C LEU A 67 18.54 -1.90 -19.88
N GLU A 68 19.42 -2.85 -20.21
CA GLU A 68 20.86 -2.61 -20.33
C GLU A 68 21.21 -1.68 -21.50
N LYS A 69 20.52 -1.81 -22.65
CA LYS A 69 20.83 -1.03 -23.86
C LYS A 69 20.43 0.44 -23.78
N ARG A 70 19.38 0.78 -23.04
CA ARG A 70 18.71 2.09 -23.19
C ARG A 70 19.25 3.25 -22.34
N SER A 71 20.33 3.10 -21.57
CA SER A 71 20.85 4.18 -20.68
C SER A 71 19.72 4.89 -19.91
N LEU A 72 18.80 4.10 -19.36
CA LEU A 72 17.58 4.62 -18.72
C LEU A 72 17.90 5.24 -17.36
N SER A 73 17.20 6.33 -17.03
CA SER A 73 17.04 6.75 -15.64
C SER A 73 16.05 5.81 -14.96
N TYR A 74 16.46 5.15 -13.88
CA TYR A 74 15.59 4.26 -13.13
C TYR A 74 14.68 5.07 -12.20
N VAL A 75 13.53 5.48 -12.72
CA VAL A 75 12.47 6.21 -11.99
C VAL A 75 11.22 5.36 -11.96
N ASP A 76 10.52 5.35 -10.82
CA ASP A 76 9.24 4.66 -10.67
C ASP A 76 8.23 5.11 -11.72
N GLY A 77 7.67 4.14 -12.43
CA GLY A 77 6.72 4.42 -13.50
C GLY A 77 6.76 3.44 -14.68
N PRO A 78 5.82 3.61 -15.62
CA PRO A 78 5.75 2.77 -16.81
C PRO A 78 6.93 3.04 -17.76
N ILE A 79 7.48 1.97 -18.33
CA ILE A 79 8.43 2.03 -19.45
C ILE A 79 7.67 1.70 -20.74
N PRO A 80 7.87 2.45 -21.84
CA PRO A 80 7.31 2.08 -23.13
C PRO A 80 7.89 0.74 -23.61
N VAL A 81 7.01 -0.16 -24.06
CA VAL A 81 7.44 -1.41 -24.71
C VAL A 81 8.18 -1.05 -26.01
N PRO A 82 9.36 -1.64 -26.30
CA PRO A 82 10.14 -1.31 -27.49
C PRO A 82 9.39 -1.66 -28.77
N ASN A 83 9.26 -0.69 -29.69
CA ASN A 83 8.64 -0.93 -31.00
C ASN A 83 9.54 -1.76 -31.93
N ASP A 84 10.82 -1.86 -31.61
CA ASP A 84 11.86 -2.61 -32.33
C ASP A 84 11.88 -4.10 -31.99
N ASP A 85 11.15 -4.54 -30.95
CA ASP A 85 11.04 -5.94 -30.56
C ASP A 85 9.60 -6.46 -30.79
N PRO A 86 9.34 -7.16 -31.92
CA PRO A 86 8.00 -7.65 -32.24
C PRO A 86 7.51 -8.71 -31.24
N PHE A 87 8.43 -9.49 -30.63
CA PHE A 87 8.06 -10.50 -29.64
C PHE A 87 7.54 -9.85 -28.35
N LEU A 88 8.23 -8.81 -27.87
CA LEU A 88 7.75 -8.04 -26.71
C LEU A 88 6.46 -7.31 -27.03
N MET A 89 6.33 -6.71 -28.22
CA MET A 89 5.08 -6.05 -28.62
C MET A 89 3.90 -7.02 -28.70
N GLU A 90 4.12 -8.27 -29.12
CA GLU A 90 3.07 -9.28 -29.22
C GLU A 90 2.62 -9.74 -27.84
N ASN A 91 3.55 -10.01 -26.92
CA ASN A 91 3.28 -10.72 -25.66
C ASN A 91 3.14 -9.80 -24.43
N VAL A 92 3.82 -8.66 -24.39
CA VAL A 92 3.87 -7.78 -23.21
C VAL A 92 2.78 -6.71 -23.29
N HIS A 93 2.03 -6.55 -22.21
CA HIS A 93 1.04 -5.49 -22.06
C HIS A 93 1.68 -4.21 -21.49
N ARG A 94 2.48 -4.35 -20.43
CA ARG A 94 3.06 -3.22 -19.69
C ARG A 94 4.36 -3.61 -18.99
N ILE A 95 5.33 -2.69 -19.00
CA ILE A 95 6.58 -2.78 -18.21
C ILE A 95 6.58 -1.59 -17.22
N ARG A 96 6.98 -1.83 -15.97
CA ARG A 96 7.03 -0.79 -14.93
C ARG A 96 8.26 -0.96 -14.03
N ILE A 97 8.94 0.13 -13.71
CA ILE A 97 9.93 0.20 -12.63
C ILE A 97 9.19 0.51 -11.33
N CYS A 98 9.54 -0.19 -10.26
CA CYS A 98 8.92 -0.04 -8.95
C CYS A 98 9.97 0.11 -7.83
N ASP A 99 9.54 0.74 -6.74
CA ASP A 99 10.24 0.82 -5.45
C ASP A 99 11.57 1.60 -5.47
N THR A 100 11.69 2.61 -6.32
CA THR A 100 12.82 3.56 -6.31
C THR A 100 12.69 4.67 -5.26
N ASP A 101 11.56 4.75 -4.55
CA ASP A 101 11.17 5.79 -3.57
C ASP A 101 12.24 6.11 -2.50
N GLU A 102 13.08 5.17 -2.08
CA GLU A 102 14.14 5.47 -1.10
C GLU A 102 15.27 6.33 -1.65
N TRP A 103 15.53 6.22 -2.96
CA TRP A 103 16.64 6.89 -3.63
C TRP A 103 16.23 8.26 -4.17
N VAL A 104 14.96 8.37 -4.59
CA VAL A 104 14.36 9.65 -5.03
C VAL A 104 14.37 10.70 -3.90
N LYS A 105 14.20 10.29 -2.64
CA LYS A 105 14.28 11.21 -1.48
C LYS A 105 15.63 11.91 -1.34
N ASN A 106 16.70 11.30 -1.83
CA ASN A 106 18.04 11.87 -1.77
C ASN A 106 18.37 12.71 -3.02
N HIS A 107 17.44 12.89 -3.95
CA HIS A 107 17.66 13.52 -5.27
C HIS A 107 18.70 12.81 -6.13
N ASP A 108 19.02 11.56 -5.80
CA ASP A 108 19.98 10.75 -6.55
C ASP A 108 19.24 10.00 -7.66
N ILE A 109 19.44 10.44 -8.90
CA ILE A 109 19.01 9.68 -10.08
C ILE A 109 19.87 8.43 -10.15
N LEU A 110 19.26 7.26 -10.01
CA LEU A 110 19.96 5.98 -10.20
C LEU A 110 20.36 5.81 -11.66
N LEU A 111 21.66 5.77 -11.90
CA LEU A 111 22.24 5.60 -13.23
C LEU A 111 22.36 4.12 -13.56
N PHE A 112 22.24 3.78 -14.85
CA PHE A 112 22.10 2.38 -15.28
C PHE A 112 23.24 1.45 -14.83
N TRP A 113 24.46 1.96 -14.67
CA TRP A 113 25.60 1.14 -14.21
C TRP A 113 25.54 0.81 -12.72
N GLN A 114 24.82 1.61 -11.92
CA GLN A 114 24.63 1.40 -10.49
C GLN A 114 23.52 0.40 -10.21
N VAL A 115 22.73 0.02 -11.21
CA VAL A 115 21.51 -0.77 -11.03
C VAL A 115 21.67 -2.19 -11.56
N LYS A 116 21.09 -3.14 -10.84
CA LYS A 116 20.81 -4.50 -11.27
C LYS A 116 19.28 -4.70 -11.29
N PRO A 117 18.64 -4.73 -12.47
CA PRO A 117 17.20 -4.93 -12.53
C PRO A 117 16.83 -6.37 -12.15
N ILE A 118 15.75 -6.52 -11.39
CA ILE A 118 15.13 -7.81 -11.07
C ILE A 118 13.79 -7.84 -11.79
N VAL A 119 13.71 -8.65 -12.85
CA VAL A 119 12.53 -8.70 -13.73
C VAL A 119 11.55 -9.77 -13.27
N HIS A 120 10.38 -9.31 -12.85
CA HIS A 120 9.24 -10.12 -12.42
C HIS A 120 8.20 -10.15 -13.55
N VAL A 121 8.09 -11.30 -14.22
CA VAL A 121 7.10 -11.50 -15.29
C VAL A 121 5.87 -12.18 -14.71
N PHE A 122 4.68 -11.67 -15.03
CA PHE A 122 3.42 -12.21 -14.55
C PHE A 122 2.29 -11.97 -15.55
N GLN A 123 1.20 -12.71 -15.40
CA GLN A 123 -0.05 -12.54 -16.13
C GLN A 123 -1.18 -12.37 -15.12
N LEU A 124 -2.12 -11.48 -15.41
CA LEU A 124 -3.26 -11.23 -14.51
C LEU A 124 -4.33 -12.31 -14.71
N SER A 125 -4.85 -12.85 -13.61
CA SER A 125 -6.08 -13.64 -13.62
C SER A 125 -7.28 -12.74 -13.87
N GLU A 126 -8.11 -13.12 -14.85
CA GLU A 126 -9.39 -12.49 -15.18
C GLU A 126 -10.55 -13.07 -14.36
N GLU A 127 -10.29 -14.15 -13.61
CA GLU A 127 -11.28 -14.76 -12.73
C GLU A 127 -11.52 -13.85 -11.52
N GLY A 128 -12.79 -13.53 -11.28
CA GLY A 128 -13.23 -12.81 -10.09
C GLY A 128 -13.17 -13.66 -8.83
N PRO A 129 -13.69 -13.18 -7.69
CA PRO A 129 -13.74 -13.98 -6.48
C PRO A 129 -14.53 -15.27 -6.70
N CYS A 130 -13.92 -16.41 -6.38
CA CYS A 130 -14.64 -17.68 -6.37
C CYS A 130 -15.56 -17.71 -5.15
N GLU A 131 -16.87 -17.54 -5.38
CA GLU A 131 -17.90 -17.73 -4.37
C GLU A 131 -18.39 -19.18 -4.43
N GLU A 132 -17.80 -20.07 -3.64
CA GLU A 132 -18.32 -21.44 -3.50
C GLU A 132 -19.66 -21.42 -2.77
N LEU A 133 -20.73 -21.78 -3.48
CA LEU A 133 -22.02 -22.08 -2.85
C LEU A 133 -21.83 -23.29 -1.94
N THR A 134 -22.17 -23.16 -0.65
CA THR A 134 -22.29 -24.34 0.20
C THR A 134 -23.37 -25.26 -0.38
N GLY A 135 -23.28 -26.57 -0.14
CA GLY A 135 -24.25 -27.57 -0.65
C GLY A 135 -25.71 -27.28 -0.29
N ASP A 136 -25.97 -26.35 0.64
CA ASP A 136 -27.29 -25.88 1.07
C ASP A 136 -27.74 -24.58 0.37
N GLY A 137 -27.04 -24.11 -0.67
CA GLY A 137 -27.38 -22.91 -1.43
C GLY A 137 -27.08 -21.58 -0.72
N GLN A 138 -26.27 -21.60 0.34
CA GLN A 138 -25.80 -20.40 1.05
C GLN A 138 -24.52 -19.85 0.41
N LEU A 139 -24.43 -18.53 0.26
CA LEU A 139 -23.21 -17.83 -0.18
C LEU A 139 -22.05 -18.09 0.78
N SER A 140 -20.84 -18.28 0.25
CA SER A 140 -19.60 -18.43 1.02
C SER A 140 -19.41 -17.27 2.02
N SER A 141 -18.86 -17.57 3.20
CA SER A 141 -18.46 -16.57 4.21
C SER A 141 -17.24 -15.75 3.83
N PHE A 142 -16.56 -16.16 2.77
CA PHE A 142 -15.26 -15.70 2.37
C PHE A 142 -15.21 -15.56 0.86
N ASN A 143 -14.30 -14.72 0.41
CA ASN A 143 -13.99 -14.53 -0.99
C ASN A 143 -12.59 -15.08 -1.26
N GLU A 144 -12.42 -15.75 -2.39
CA GLU A 144 -11.15 -16.34 -2.80
C GLU A 144 -10.71 -15.79 -4.15
N TRP A 145 -9.48 -15.29 -4.27
CA TRP A 145 -8.89 -14.84 -5.54
C TRP A 145 -7.61 -15.60 -5.84
N ILE A 146 -7.43 -15.90 -7.13
CA ILE A 146 -6.12 -16.31 -7.67
C ILE A 146 -5.31 -15.05 -7.95
N LEU A 147 -4.08 -15.02 -7.43
CA LEU A 147 -3.16 -13.90 -7.61
C LEU A 147 -2.08 -14.24 -8.65
N PRO A 148 -1.61 -13.25 -9.44
CA PRO A 148 -2.01 -11.84 -9.44
C PRO A 148 -3.40 -11.61 -10.08
N ALA A 149 -4.33 -10.97 -9.37
CA ALA A 149 -5.70 -10.75 -9.84
C ALA A 149 -5.82 -9.43 -10.61
N LYS A 150 -6.62 -9.39 -11.68
CA LYS A 150 -6.88 -8.15 -12.44
C LYS A 150 -7.57 -7.07 -11.61
N GLU A 151 -8.46 -7.46 -10.70
CA GLU A 151 -9.15 -6.53 -9.80
C GLU A 151 -8.20 -5.71 -8.93
N PHE A 152 -7.00 -6.25 -8.65
CA PHE A 152 -6.01 -5.60 -7.80
C PHE A 152 -4.91 -4.90 -8.61
N ASP A 153 -4.95 -4.95 -9.95
CA ASP A 153 -3.96 -4.29 -10.79
C ASP A 153 -4.00 -2.77 -10.61
N GLY A 154 -2.84 -2.16 -10.36
CA GLY A 154 -2.72 -0.72 -10.08
C GLY A 154 -3.18 -0.28 -8.68
N MET A 155 -3.71 -1.18 -7.85
CA MET A 155 -4.19 -0.83 -6.51
C MET A 155 -3.05 -0.30 -5.62
N TRP A 156 -1.85 -0.91 -5.70
CA TRP A 156 -0.68 -0.49 -4.93
C TRP A 156 -0.25 0.95 -5.20
N GLU A 157 -0.22 1.34 -6.48
CA GLU A 157 0.16 2.68 -6.92
C GLU A 157 -0.92 3.71 -6.59
N SER A 158 -2.19 3.29 -6.60
CA SER A 158 -3.31 4.16 -6.22
C SER A 158 -3.31 4.54 -4.73
N LEU A 159 -2.72 3.71 -3.87
CA LEU A 159 -2.71 3.97 -2.44
C LEU A 159 -1.55 4.90 -2.07
N ILE A 160 -1.89 6.10 -1.63
CA ILE A 160 -0.92 7.14 -1.26
C ILE A 160 -0.95 7.31 0.26
N TYR A 161 0.18 7.03 0.88
CA TYR A 161 0.38 7.07 2.32
C TYR A 161 1.57 7.95 2.67
N GLU A 162 1.76 8.18 3.97
CA GLU A 162 3.03 8.70 4.47
C GLU A 162 4.19 7.80 4.02
N SER A 163 5.33 8.45 3.75
CA SER A 163 6.43 7.80 3.10
C SER A 163 7.01 6.67 3.95
N GLY A 164 7.26 5.52 3.31
CA GLY A 164 7.87 4.35 3.92
C GLY A 164 6.89 3.33 4.50
N LEU A 165 5.59 3.65 4.69
CA LEU A 165 4.62 2.66 5.19
C LEU A 165 4.53 1.44 4.26
N LYS A 166 4.29 1.68 2.96
CA LYS A 166 4.17 0.62 1.95
C LYS A 166 5.45 -0.21 1.87
N GLN A 167 6.60 0.45 1.78
CA GLN A 167 7.90 -0.20 1.70
C GLN A 167 8.22 -1.02 2.95
N ARG A 168 7.90 -0.51 4.15
CA ARG A 168 8.10 -1.24 5.41
C ARG A 168 7.28 -2.53 5.43
N LEU A 169 6.01 -2.48 5.02
CA LEU A 169 5.15 -3.67 4.94
C LEU A 169 5.66 -4.68 3.91
N LEU A 170 6.03 -4.21 2.71
CA LEU A 170 6.55 -5.06 1.65
C LEU A 170 7.86 -5.75 2.06
N ARG A 171 8.80 -5.00 2.65
CA ARG A 171 10.08 -5.53 3.14
C ARG A 171 9.90 -6.55 4.23
N TYR A 172 9.03 -6.26 5.19
CA TYR A 172 8.72 -7.19 6.27
C TYR A 172 8.19 -8.52 5.72
N ALA A 173 7.14 -8.45 4.89
CA ALA A 173 6.53 -9.65 4.33
C ALA A 173 7.48 -10.43 3.42
N ALA A 174 8.25 -9.73 2.57
CA ALA A 174 9.28 -10.37 1.73
C ALA A 174 10.39 -11.03 2.57
N SER A 175 10.80 -10.40 3.68
CA SER A 175 11.80 -10.98 4.59
C SER A 175 11.27 -12.23 5.28
N ALA A 176 10.00 -12.23 5.71
CA ALA A 176 9.37 -13.40 6.31
C ALA A 176 9.32 -14.60 5.33
N LEU A 177 9.02 -14.36 4.05
CA LEU A 177 9.05 -15.39 3.01
C LEU A 177 10.48 -15.86 2.72
N LEU A 178 11.45 -14.95 2.66
CA LEU A 178 12.84 -15.30 2.44
C LEU A 178 13.41 -16.14 3.60
N PHE A 179 13.08 -15.81 4.85
CA PHE A 179 13.53 -16.56 6.02
C PHE A 179 12.99 -17.99 6.00
N THR A 180 11.72 -18.15 5.62
CA THR A 180 11.15 -19.46 5.34
C THR A 180 11.92 -20.18 4.25
N GLU A 181 12.15 -19.54 3.09
CA GLU A 181 12.82 -20.16 1.94
C GLU A 181 14.24 -20.63 2.28
N LYS A 182 14.95 -19.88 3.14
CA LYS A 182 16.30 -20.25 3.62
C LYS A 182 16.29 -21.25 4.78
N GLY A 183 15.13 -21.70 5.24
CA GLY A 183 15.01 -22.67 6.33
C GLY A 183 15.54 -22.16 7.66
N VAL A 184 15.38 -20.85 7.93
CA VAL A 184 15.77 -20.25 9.21
C VAL A 184 14.96 -20.91 10.34
N ASP A 185 15.63 -21.30 11.42
CA ASP A 185 15.00 -21.94 12.56
C ASP A 185 14.09 -20.96 13.34
N PRO A 186 12.75 -21.18 13.35
CA PRO A 186 11.81 -20.30 14.03
C PRO A 186 11.95 -20.31 15.57
N PHE A 187 12.63 -21.32 16.14
CA PHE A 187 12.92 -21.37 17.57
C PHE A 187 14.09 -20.47 17.98
N LEU A 188 14.99 -20.15 17.05
CA LEU A 188 16.15 -19.27 17.29
C LEU A 188 15.84 -17.83 16.89
N VAL A 189 15.19 -17.66 15.74
CA VAL A 189 14.76 -16.35 15.24
C VAL A 189 13.25 -16.42 15.14
N SER A 190 12.53 -15.69 15.99
CA SER A 190 11.07 -15.74 15.99
C SER A 190 10.48 -14.64 15.11
N TRP A 191 9.54 -15.01 14.24
CA TRP A 191 8.66 -14.09 13.54
C TRP A 191 7.28 -14.72 13.40
N ASN A 192 6.24 -13.94 13.69
CA ASN A 192 4.86 -14.25 13.38
C ASN A 192 4.50 -13.63 12.03
N ARG A 193 4.05 -14.47 11.09
CA ARG A 193 3.63 -14.08 9.73
C ARG A 193 2.29 -13.31 9.72
N ILE A 194 2.03 -12.49 10.73
CA ILE A 194 0.79 -11.76 10.98
C ILE A 194 1.08 -10.26 10.92
N ILE A 195 0.36 -9.56 10.03
CA ILE A 195 0.38 -8.11 9.89
C ILE A 195 -0.98 -7.55 10.31
N LEU A 196 -0.98 -6.56 11.21
CA LEU A 196 -2.17 -5.85 11.67
C LEU A 196 -2.12 -4.39 11.21
N LEU A 197 -3.08 -4.01 10.38
CA LEU A 197 -3.31 -2.63 9.97
C LEU A 197 -4.48 -2.06 10.79
N HIS A 198 -4.30 -0.94 11.47
CA HIS A 198 -5.37 -0.33 12.25
C HIS A 198 -5.49 1.17 12.04
N GLY A 199 -6.70 1.72 12.16
CA GLY A 199 -6.94 3.15 11.98
C GLY A 199 -8.36 3.45 11.53
N PRO A 200 -8.74 4.73 11.37
CA PRO A 200 -10.11 5.11 11.03
C PRO A 200 -10.67 4.42 9.78
N PRO A 201 -11.99 4.25 9.65
CA PRO A 201 -12.59 3.68 8.44
C PRO A 201 -12.31 4.57 7.22
N GLY A 202 -12.26 3.94 6.03
CA GLY A 202 -12.04 4.66 4.77
C GLY A 202 -10.59 5.09 4.49
N THR A 203 -9.60 4.63 5.28
CA THR A 203 -8.16 4.88 5.06
C THR A 203 -7.47 3.85 4.15
N GLY A 204 -8.23 2.90 3.58
CA GLY A 204 -7.71 1.94 2.60
C GLY A 204 -6.96 0.73 3.17
N LYS A 205 -7.12 0.40 4.46
CA LYS A 205 -6.47 -0.76 5.11
C LYS A 205 -6.69 -2.08 4.35
N THR A 206 -7.94 -2.43 4.05
CA THR A 206 -8.29 -3.65 3.30
C THR A 206 -7.67 -3.64 1.89
N SER A 207 -7.73 -2.50 1.20
CA SER A 207 -7.09 -2.32 -0.10
C SER A 207 -5.56 -2.45 -0.02
N LEU A 208 -4.93 -1.96 1.05
CA LEU A 208 -3.48 -2.10 1.26
C LEU A 208 -3.08 -3.55 1.47
N CYS A 209 -3.87 -4.33 2.22
CA CYS A 209 -3.66 -5.78 2.34
C CYS A 209 -3.74 -6.49 0.97
N LYS A 210 -4.80 -6.21 0.19
CA LYS A 210 -4.99 -6.78 -1.16
C LYS A 210 -3.85 -6.39 -2.10
N ALA A 211 -3.44 -5.13 -2.08
CA ALA A 211 -2.32 -4.63 -2.88
C ALA A 211 -0.97 -5.22 -2.44
N LEU A 212 -0.75 -5.45 -1.15
CA LEU A 212 0.46 -6.09 -0.62
C LEU A 212 0.53 -7.56 -1.07
N ALA A 213 -0.57 -8.30 -0.97
CA ALA A 213 -0.67 -9.68 -1.46
C ALA A 213 -0.39 -9.75 -2.97
N GLN A 214 -0.99 -8.85 -3.76
CA GLN A 214 -0.74 -8.72 -5.20
C GLN A 214 0.74 -8.43 -5.51
N LYS A 215 1.39 -7.53 -4.78
CA LYS A 215 2.82 -7.25 -5.02
C LYS A 215 3.68 -8.46 -4.68
N LEU A 216 3.43 -9.13 -3.56
CA LEU A 216 4.21 -10.29 -3.15
C LEU A 216 4.04 -11.48 -4.11
N SER A 217 2.82 -11.75 -4.61
CA SER A 217 2.60 -12.81 -5.61
C SER A 217 3.40 -12.55 -6.90
N ILE A 218 3.50 -11.28 -7.33
CA ILE A 218 4.34 -10.90 -8.47
C ILE A 218 5.83 -11.08 -8.14
N ARG A 219 6.30 -10.62 -6.97
CA ARG A 219 7.73 -10.66 -6.60
C ARG A 219 8.25 -12.08 -6.41
N PHE A 220 7.41 -12.97 -5.90
CA PHE A 220 7.78 -14.35 -5.58
C PHE A 220 7.23 -15.36 -6.59
N SER A 221 6.76 -14.92 -7.76
CA SER A 221 6.17 -15.81 -8.79
C SER A 221 7.09 -16.94 -9.25
N SER A 222 8.41 -16.76 -9.17
CA SER A 222 9.39 -17.81 -9.48
C SER A 222 9.42 -18.93 -8.44
N ARG A 223 9.14 -18.62 -7.17
CA ARG A 223 9.11 -19.58 -6.06
C ARG A 223 7.72 -20.15 -5.84
N TYR A 224 6.70 -19.32 -5.99
CA TYR A 224 5.30 -19.67 -5.80
C TYR A 224 4.54 -19.39 -7.11
N PRO A 225 4.51 -20.36 -8.05
CA PRO A 225 3.77 -20.21 -9.30
C PRO A 225 2.25 -20.07 -9.06
N GLN A 226 1.75 -20.57 -7.93
CA GLN A 226 0.38 -20.41 -7.49
C GLN A 226 0.35 -19.50 -6.27
N CYS A 227 -0.59 -18.56 -6.26
CA CYS A 227 -0.81 -17.65 -5.15
C CYS A 227 -2.32 -17.43 -4.99
N GLN A 228 -2.80 -17.43 -3.76
CA GLN A 228 -4.22 -17.23 -3.46
C GLN A 228 -4.41 -16.20 -2.35
N LEU A 229 -5.51 -15.44 -2.44
CA LEU A 229 -5.97 -14.56 -1.38
C LEU A 229 -7.34 -15.03 -0.91
N ILE A 230 -7.47 -15.24 0.39
CA ILE A 230 -8.73 -15.57 1.05
C ILE A 230 -9.11 -14.42 1.97
N GLU A 231 -10.17 -13.71 1.62
CA GLU A 231 -10.72 -12.63 2.45
C GLU A 231 -11.89 -13.12 3.28
N VAL A 232 -11.80 -12.86 4.56
CA VAL A 232 -12.76 -13.26 5.58
C VAL A 232 -13.21 -12.00 6.31
N ASN A 233 -14.45 -11.59 6.10
CA ASN A 233 -15.02 -10.46 6.86
C ASN A 233 -15.51 -10.94 8.23
N ALA A 234 -14.87 -10.46 9.30
CA ALA A 234 -15.16 -10.90 10.66
C ALA A 234 -16.60 -10.55 11.11
N HIS A 235 -17.15 -9.42 10.69
CA HIS A 235 -18.53 -9.04 11.02
C HIS A 235 -19.55 -10.01 10.40
N SER A 236 -19.32 -10.42 9.15
CA SER A 236 -20.14 -11.39 8.41
C SER A 236 -20.01 -12.81 8.99
N LEU A 237 -18.82 -13.16 9.50
CA LEU A 237 -18.57 -14.42 10.20
C LEU A 237 -19.34 -14.58 11.52
N PHE A 238 -19.75 -13.51 12.19
CA PHE A 238 -20.48 -13.61 13.46
C PHE A 238 -21.99 -13.51 13.27
N SER A 239 -22.44 -12.59 12.41
CA SER A 239 -23.86 -12.36 12.14
C SER A 239 -24.58 -13.56 11.49
N LYS A 240 -23.97 -14.19 10.48
CA LYS A 240 -24.60 -15.31 9.75
C LYS A 240 -24.55 -16.64 10.51
N TRP A 241 -23.75 -16.75 11.56
CA TRP A 241 -23.27 -18.05 12.04
C TRP A 241 -23.52 -18.34 13.51
N PHE A 242 -24.43 -17.61 14.15
CA PHE A 242 -24.69 -17.71 15.59
C PHE A 242 -25.20 -19.10 16.06
N SER A 243 -25.59 -20.00 15.14
CA SER A 243 -25.94 -21.40 15.45
C SER A 243 -25.02 -22.48 14.83
N GLU A 244 -24.25 -22.18 13.76
CA GLU A 244 -23.41 -23.16 13.03
C GLU A 244 -21.94 -22.74 12.83
N SER A 245 -21.53 -21.57 13.33
CA SER A 245 -20.22 -20.91 13.16
C SER A 245 -19.00 -21.80 13.35
N GLY A 246 -18.95 -22.58 14.42
CA GLY A 246 -17.77 -23.37 14.73
C GLY A 246 -17.40 -24.36 13.61
N LYS A 247 -18.40 -25.01 13.00
CA LYS A 247 -18.17 -25.98 11.91
C LYS A 247 -17.70 -25.31 10.63
N LEU A 248 -18.18 -24.10 10.36
CA LEU A 248 -17.90 -23.41 9.09
C LEU A 248 -16.59 -22.64 9.14
N VAL A 249 -16.23 -22.11 10.30
CA VAL A 249 -14.84 -21.70 10.59
C VAL A 249 -13.92 -22.91 10.42
N ALA A 250 -14.24 -24.07 11.02
CA ALA A 250 -13.41 -25.26 10.87
C ALA A 250 -13.25 -25.72 9.40
N LYS A 251 -14.35 -25.73 8.61
CA LYS A 251 -14.30 -26.06 7.16
C LYS A 251 -13.46 -25.07 6.37
N LEU A 252 -13.61 -23.77 6.62
CA LEU A 252 -12.79 -22.73 5.97
C LEU A 252 -11.31 -22.96 6.24
N PHE A 253 -10.92 -23.15 7.50
CA PHE A 253 -9.52 -23.38 7.85
C PHE A 253 -9.00 -24.75 7.37
N GLN A 254 -9.86 -25.74 7.23
CA GLN A 254 -9.50 -27.00 6.57
C GLN A 254 -9.19 -26.77 5.09
N LYS A 255 -10.03 -26.04 4.35
CA LYS A 255 -9.75 -25.68 2.95
C LYS A 255 -8.45 -24.88 2.81
N ILE A 256 -8.23 -23.91 3.71
CA ILE A 256 -6.96 -23.17 3.77
C ILE A 256 -5.79 -24.13 4.01
N GLN A 257 -5.93 -25.08 4.92
CA GLN A 257 -4.88 -26.07 5.20
C GLN A 257 -4.56 -26.94 3.98
N GLU A 258 -5.57 -27.41 3.25
CA GLU A 258 -5.42 -28.18 2.01
C GLU A 258 -4.62 -27.38 0.96
N MET A 259 -4.91 -26.08 0.82
CA MET A 259 -4.16 -25.19 -0.09
C MET A 259 -2.69 -24.99 0.33
N ILE A 260 -2.43 -25.02 1.64
CA ILE A 260 -1.09 -24.80 2.21
C ILE A 260 -0.22 -26.04 2.10
N GLU A 261 -0.80 -27.23 2.05
CA GLU A 261 -0.07 -28.50 1.84
C GLU A 261 0.69 -28.50 0.50
N GLU A 262 0.24 -27.71 -0.47
CA GLU A 262 0.97 -27.44 -1.70
C GLU A 262 2.12 -26.45 -1.46
N GLU A 263 3.36 -26.94 -1.33
CA GLU A 263 4.54 -26.09 -1.03
C GLU A 263 4.86 -25.01 -2.08
N ASN A 264 4.28 -25.13 -3.27
CA ASN A 264 4.41 -24.19 -4.39
C ASN A 264 3.28 -23.16 -4.45
N ASN A 265 2.31 -23.25 -3.54
CA ASN A 265 1.21 -22.30 -3.39
C ASN A 265 1.50 -21.34 -2.24
N LEU A 266 1.40 -20.03 -2.47
CA LEU A 266 1.49 -19.00 -1.43
C LEU A 266 0.10 -18.47 -1.08
N VAL A 267 -0.31 -18.65 0.18
CA VAL A 267 -1.66 -18.33 0.64
C VAL A 267 -1.64 -17.08 1.51
N PHE A 268 -2.42 -16.07 1.12
CA PHE A 268 -2.70 -14.88 1.91
C PHE A 268 -4.07 -15.02 2.57
N VAL A 269 -4.12 -14.92 3.90
CA VAL A 269 -5.38 -14.94 4.65
C VAL A 269 -5.64 -13.55 5.20
N LEU A 270 -6.62 -12.84 4.61
CA LEU A 270 -7.05 -11.52 5.04
C LEU A 270 -8.27 -11.63 5.96
N ILE A 271 -8.12 -11.24 7.23
CA ILE A 271 -9.24 -11.14 8.18
C ILE A 271 -9.56 -9.66 8.39
N ASP A 272 -10.67 -9.23 7.79
CA ASP A 272 -11.10 -7.82 7.80
C ASP A 272 -11.99 -7.53 9.00
N GLU A 273 -11.89 -6.32 9.57
CA GLU A 273 -12.73 -5.81 10.68
C GLU A 273 -12.64 -6.64 11.98
N VAL A 274 -11.42 -6.98 12.41
CA VAL A 274 -11.19 -7.82 13.60
C VAL A 274 -11.70 -7.21 14.91
N GLU A 275 -12.01 -5.90 14.94
CA GLU A 275 -12.68 -5.27 16.09
C GLU A 275 -14.04 -5.90 16.42
N SER A 276 -14.74 -6.44 15.42
CA SER A 276 -16.03 -7.12 15.63
C SER A 276 -15.87 -8.34 16.52
N LEU A 277 -14.73 -9.03 16.42
CA LEU A 277 -14.35 -10.17 17.27
C LEU A 277 -14.12 -9.73 18.71
N ALA A 278 -13.42 -8.61 18.88
CA ALA A 278 -13.15 -8.02 20.18
C ALA A 278 -14.43 -7.58 20.89
N ALA A 279 -15.35 -6.96 20.14
CA ALA A 279 -16.65 -6.52 20.64
C ALA A 279 -17.52 -7.71 21.07
N ALA A 280 -17.64 -8.74 20.24
CA ALA A 280 -18.40 -9.95 20.56
C ALA A 280 -17.87 -10.66 21.82
N ARG A 281 -16.54 -10.74 21.95
CA ARG A 281 -15.90 -11.32 23.15
C ARG A 281 -16.20 -10.49 24.40
N LYS A 282 -16.11 -9.16 24.34
CA LYS A 282 -16.46 -8.27 25.46
C LYS A 282 -17.95 -8.38 25.83
N ALA A 283 -18.84 -8.39 24.84
CA ALA A 283 -20.29 -8.49 25.04
C ALA A 283 -20.70 -9.82 25.69
N ALA A 284 -20.02 -10.92 25.37
CA ALA A 284 -20.27 -12.20 26.02
C ALA A 284 -19.70 -12.27 27.45
N LEU A 285 -18.55 -11.64 27.71
CA LEU A 285 -18.00 -11.54 29.07
C LEU A 285 -18.88 -10.68 30.00
N SER A 286 -19.58 -9.67 29.46
CA SER A 286 -20.57 -8.87 30.21
C SER A 286 -21.95 -9.53 30.32
N GLY A 287 -22.15 -10.73 29.77
CA GLY A 287 -23.41 -11.46 29.82
C GLY A 287 -24.52 -10.92 28.90
N SER A 288 -24.19 -9.96 28.03
CA SER A 288 -25.13 -9.39 27.04
C SER A 288 -25.26 -10.25 25.78
N GLU A 289 -24.29 -11.11 25.51
CA GLU A 289 -24.35 -12.11 24.44
C GLU A 289 -24.07 -13.53 24.96
N PRO A 290 -24.52 -14.58 24.26
CA PRO A 290 -24.24 -15.98 24.61
C PRO A 290 -22.75 -16.29 24.59
N SER A 291 -22.32 -17.17 25.48
CA SER A 291 -20.94 -17.67 25.57
C SER A 291 -20.40 -18.34 24.29
N ASP A 292 -21.27 -18.60 23.31
CA ASP A 292 -20.90 -19.20 22.02
C ASP A 292 -20.05 -18.28 21.16
N SER A 293 -20.24 -16.95 21.25
CA SER A 293 -19.38 -16.00 20.51
C SER A 293 -17.92 -16.09 20.97
N ILE A 294 -17.67 -16.29 22.27
CA ILE A 294 -16.31 -16.51 22.82
C ILE A 294 -15.70 -17.80 22.26
N ARG A 295 -16.49 -18.88 22.12
CA ARG A 295 -16.00 -20.14 21.56
C ARG A 295 -15.53 -19.97 20.11
N VAL A 296 -16.27 -19.21 19.31
CA VAL A 296 -15.92 -18.94 17.91
C VAL A 296 -14.67 -18.09 17.80
N VAL A 297 -14.54 -17.02 18.60
CA VAL A 297 -13.32 -16.18 18.63
C VAL A 297 -12.10 -17.01 19.01
N ASN A 298 -12.21 -17.85 20.05
CA ASN A 298 -11.10 -18.71 20.47
C ASN A 298 -10.75 -19.77 19.41
N ALA A 299 -11.74 -20.34 18.73
CA ALA A 299 -11.52 -21.27 17.63
C ALA A 299 -10.77 -20.59 16.48
N LEU A 300 -11.18 -19.38 16.08
CA LEU A 300 -10.51 -18.58 15.05
C LEU A 300 -9.06 -18.28 15.42
N LEU A 301 -8.80 -17.79 16.63
CA LEU A 301 -7.45 -17.51 17.12
C LEU A 301 -6.58 -18.78 17.13
N THR A 302 -7.14 -19.91 17.54
CA THR A 302 -6.44 -21.21 17.55
C THR A 302 -6.06 -21.64 16.13
N GLN A 303 -6.95 -21.43 15.16
CA GLN A 303 -6.65 -21.77 13.76
C GLN A 303 -5.62 -20.81 13.15
N MET A 304 -5.69 -19.51 13.45
CA MET A 304 -4.64 -18.57 13.05
C MET A 304 -3.27 -18.94 13.62
N ASP A 305 -3.21 -19.39 14.88
CA ASP A 305 -1.98 -19.85 15.52
C ASP A 305 -1.41 -21.12 14.87
N LYS A 306 -2.24 -21.96 14.26
CA LYS A 306 -1.79 -23.07 13.43
C LYS A 306 -1.25 -22.58 12.09
N LEU A 307 -2.00 -21.74 11.38
CA LEU A 307 -1.64 -21.23 10.06
C LEU A 307 -0.34 -20.44 10.07
N LYS A 308 -0.07 -19.65 11.13
CA LYS A 308 1.15 -18.85 11.19
C LYS A 308 2.43 -19.70 11.21
N SER A 309 2.35 -20.97 11.59
CA SER A 309 3.49 -21.89 11.58
C SER A 309 3.85 -22.38 10.17
N SER A 310 2.89 -22.33 9.24
CA SER A 310 3.08 -22.78 7.87
C SER A 310 4.03 -21.85 7.09
N PRO A 311 4.96 -22.42 6.30
CA PRO A 311 6.01 -21.67 5.62
C PRO A 311 5.49 -20.69 4.56
N ASN A 312 4.43 -21.09 3.86
CA ASN A 312 3.84 -20.47 2.67
C ASN A 312 2.54 -19.71 2.99
N VAL A 313 2.43 -19.13 4.19
CA VAL A 313 1.26 -18.37 4.63
C VAL A 313 1.63 -16.99 5.13
N ILE A 314 0.88 -15.97 4.72
CA ILE A 314 0.89 -14.65 5.36
C ILE A 314 -0.53 -14.30 5.78
N ILE A 315 -0.69 -13.93 7.05
CA ILE A 315 -1.96 -13.49 7.62
C ILE A 315 -1.97 -11.97 7.67
N LEU A 316 -2.99 -11.38 7.07
CA LEU A 316 -3.23 -9.94 7.03
C LEU A 316 -4.50 -9.66 7.83
N THR A 317 -4.46 -8.66 8.70
CA THR A 317 -5.60 -8.31 9.55
C THR A 317 -5.83 -6.81 9.52
N THR A 318 -7.10 -6.39 9.57
CA THR A 318 -7.45 -4.97 9.61
C THR A 318 -8.32 -4.65 10.81
N SER A 319 -8.20 -3.45 11.36
CA SER A 319 -9.15 -2.94 12.34
C SER A 319 -9.50 -1.46 12.21
N ASN A 320 -10.79 -1.10 12.33
CA ASN A 320 -11.22 0.31 12.29
C ASN A 320 -11.12 1.04 13.64
N ILE A 321 -10.93 0.33 14.76
CA ILE A 321 -10.93 0.94 16.09
C ILE A 321 -9.52 0.87 16.69
N THR A 322 -8.85 2.01 16.80
CA THR A 322 -7.49 2.09 17.35
C THR A 322 -7.42 1.74 18.85
N ALA A 323 -8.49 1.98 19.62
CA ALA A 323 -8.50 1.75 21.07
C ALA A 323 -9.09 0.40 21.52
N ALA A 324 -9.83 -0.31 20.65
CA ALA A 324 -10.63 -1.47 21.05
C ALA A 324 -10.21 -2.78 20.35
N ILE A 325 -8.95 -2.89 19.92
CA ILE A 325 -8.42 -4.14 19.36
C ILE A 325 -8.25 -5.15 20.50
N ASP A 326 -8.65 -6.39 20.27
CA ASP A 326 -8.41 -7.47 21.24
C ASP A 326 -6.91 -7.72 21.38
N ILE A 327 -6.44 -7.74 22.63
CA ILE A 327 -5.04 -7.99 23.02
C ILE A 327 -4.51 -9.27 22.35
N ALA A 328 -5.36 -10.29 22.16
CA ALA A 328 -4.99 -11.54 21.52
C ALA A 328 -4.50 -11.37 20.07
N PHE A 329 -5.05 -10.42 19.30
CA PHE A 329 -4.57 -10.11 17.95
C PHE A 329 -3.31 -9.25 17.99
N VAL A 330 -3.28 -8.29 18.91
CA VAL A 330 -2.14 -7.39 19.10
C VAL A 330 -0.89 -8.19 19.50
N ASP A 331 -0.97 -9.14 20.42
CA ASP A 331 0.18 -9.91 20.88
C ASP A 331 0.72 -10.88 19.83
N ARG A 332 -0.11 -11.27 18.86
CA ARG A 332 0.26 -12.20 17.77
C ARG A 332 0.82 -11.51 16.53
N ALA A 333 0.59 -10.20 16.37
CA ALA A 333 1.03 -9.45 15.21
C ALA A 333 2.45 -8.92 15.39
N ASP A 334 3.35 -9.27 14.49
CA ASP A 334 4.72 -8.74 14.45
C ASP A 334 4.73 -7.28 13.99
N ILE A 335 3.90 -6.97 13.00
CA ILE A 335 3.72 -5.61 12.52
C ILE A 335 2.36 -5.09 12.94
N LYS A 336 2.39 -3.97 13.66
CA LYS A 336 1.22 -3.15 14.02
C LYS A 336 1.41 -1.81 13.33
N ALA A 337 0.71 -1.61 12.22
CA ALA A 337 0.83 -0.40 11.42
C ALA A 337 -0.44 0.44 11.55
N TYR A 338 -0.28 1.65 12.06
CA TYR A 338 -1.35 2.64 12.06
C TYR A 338 -1.50 3.26 10.67
N VAL A 339 -2.72 3.27 10.14
CA VAL A 339 -3.09 3.88 8.87
C VAL A 339 -4.08 5.01 9.15
N GLY A 340 -3.52 6.20 9.38
CA GLY A 340 -4.26 7.42 9.68
C GLY A 340 -4.93 8.09 8.47
N PRO A 341 -5.62 9.21 8.70
CA PRO A 341 -6.11 10.06 7.62
C PRO A 341 -4.94 10.62 6.78
N PRO A 342 -5.16 10.91 5.49
CA PRO A 342 -4.10 11.35 4.59
C PRO A 342 -3.55 12.74 4.94
N THR A 343 -2.23 12.88 4.90
CA THR A 343 -1.52 14.16 5.04
C THR A 343 -1.85 15.10 3.87
N LEU A 344 -1.58 16.40 4.00
CA LEU A 344 -1.82 17.37 2.93
C LEU A 344 -1.18 16.95 1.60
N GLN A 345 0.05 16.46 1.64
CA GLN A 345 0.74 15.92 0.47
C GLN A 345 -0.01 14.73 -0.13
N ALA A 346 -0.44 13.77 0.70
CA ALA A 346 -1.21 12.62 0.23
C ALA A 346 -2.55 13.03 -0.37
N ARG A 347 -3.26 14.00 0.25
CA ARG A 347 -4.51 14.55 -0.27
C ARG A 347 -4.31 15.18 -1.64
N TYR A 348 -3.27 16.01 -1.79
CA TYR A 348 -2.92 16.61 -3.09
C TYR A 348 -2.67 15.54 -4.15
N GLU A 349 -1.84 14.53 -3.86
CA GLU A 349 -1.53 13.47 -4.83
C GLU A 349 -2.76 12.61 -5.18
N ILE A 350 -3.65 12.34 -4.22
CA ILE A 350 -4.91 11.63 -4.48
C ILE A 350 -5.76 12.45 -5.46
N LEU A 351 -6.01 13.72 -5.16
CA LEU A 351 -6.82 14.60 -6.01
C LEU A 351 -6.15 14.82 -7.37
N ARG A 352 -4.83 14.97 -7.42
CA ARG A 352 -4.02 15.06 -8.65
C ARG A 352 -4.22 13.83 -9.53
N SER A 353 -4.12 12.62 -8.96
CA SER A 353 -4.31 11.37 -9.70
C SER A 353 -5.72 11.26 -10.29
N CYS A 354 -6.74 11.67 -9.53
CA CYS A 354 -8.11 11.72 -10.01
C CYS A 354 -8.27 12.72 -11.15
N LEU A 355 -7.73 13.92 -11.00
CA LEU A 355 -7.82 14.97 -12.01
C LEU A 355 -7.11 14.57 -13.32
N GLN A 356 -5.92 13.97 -13.23
CA GLN A 356 -5.20 13.41 -14.37
C GLN A 356 -6.00 12.32 -15.09
N GLU A 357 -6.69 11.44 -14.35
CA GLU A 357 -7.55 10.41 -14.95
C GLU A 357 -8.74 11.03 -15.71
N LEU A 358 -9.41 12.02 -15.12
CA LEU A 358 -10.53 12.73 -15.77
C LEU A 358 -10.08 13.47 -17.04
N ILE A 359 -8.89 14.08 -17.01
CA ILE A 359 -8.27 14.71 -18.21
C ILE A 359 -7.95 13.64 -19.25
N ARG A 360 -7.31 12.54 -18.85
CA ARG A 360 -6.93 11.43 -19.74
C ARG A 360 -8.14 10.81 -20.44
N LYS A 361 -9.28 10.75 -19.75
CA LYS A 361 -10.56 10.25 -20.29
C LYS A 361 -11.36 11.30 -21.05
N GLY A 362 -10.88 12.54 -21.13
CA GLY A 362 -11.55 13.62 -21.86
C GLY A 362 -12.84 14.13 -21.20
N ILE A 363 -13.06 13.85 -19.92
CA ILE A 363 -14.20 14.41 -19.16
C ILE A 363 -13.98 15.90 -18.89
N ILE A 364 -12.72 16.28 -18.65
CA ILE A 364 -12.29 17.66 -18.45
C ILE A 364 -11.70 18.16 -19.76
N SER A 365 -12.16 19.32 -20.22
CA SER A 365 -11.72 19.89 -21.48
C SER A 365 -10.24 20.29 -21.43
N ASN A 366 -9.50 19.95 -22.49
CA ASN A 366 -8.12 20.40 -22.65
C ASN A 366 -8.16 21.90 -22.98
N ILE A 367 -7.75 22.75 -22.03
CA ILE A 367 -7.58 24.18 -22.28
C ILE A 367 -6.51 24.30 -23.38
N GLN A 368 -6.85 24.71 -24.61
CA GLN A 368 -5.88 25.09 -25.66
C GLN A 368 -5.01 23.96 -26.28
N GLY A 369 -5.60 22.83 -26.68
CA GLY A 369 -5.15 22.05 -27.85
C GLY A 369 -3.69 21.54 -27.86
N SER A 370 -3.00 21.53 -26.72
CA SER A 370 -1.59 21.17 -26.61
C SER A 370 -1.41 19.95 -25.70
N SER A 371 -0.35 19.21 -25.97
CA SER A 371 0.06 17.92 -25.42
C SER A 371 -0.19 17.71 -23.91
N GLN A 372 -0.71 16.52 -23.56
CA GLN A 372 -0.81 15.91 -22.22
C GLN A 372 -0.49 16.84 -21.02
N TYR A 373 -1.54 17.32 -20.33
CA TYR A 373 -1.41 18.02 -19.05
C TYR A 373 -0.80 17.11 -17.97
N ILE A 374 0.50 17.24 -17.74
CA ILE A 374 1.16 16.61 -16.60
C ILE A 374 1.16 17.63 -15.46
N LEU A 375 0.18 17.50 -14.57
CA LEU A 375 0.18 18.22 -13.29
C LEU A 375 1.45 17.88 -12.52
N SER A 376 2.14 18.87 -11.94
CA SER A 376 3.32 18.64 -11.11
C SER A 376 2.94 17.96 -9.79
N ASP A 377 3.83 17.12 -9.28
CA ASP A 377 3.69 16.57 -7.93
C ASP A 377 3.80 17.67 -6.86
N TYR A 378 3.44 17.31 -5.62
CA TYR A 378 3.40 18.23 -4.50
C TYR A 378 4.78 18.80 -4.14
N VAL A 379 5.84 17.99 -4.28
CA VAL A 379 7.21 18.40 -3.93
C VAL A 379 7.69 19.48 -4.89
N THR A 380 7.57 19.22 -6.19
CA THR A 380 7.88 20.14 -7.28
C THR A 380 7.06 21.43 -7.16
N LEU A 381 5.76 21.33 -6.85
CA LEU A 381 4.91 22.50 -6.63
C LEU A 381 5.43 23.35 -5.46
N LYS A 382 5.79 22.72 -4.34
CA LYS A 382 6.30 23.39 -3.15
C LYS A 382 7.65 24.08 -3.40
N GLU A 383 8.50 23.49 -4.23
CA GLU A 383 9.76 24.10 -4.66
C GLU A 383 9.53 25.34 -5.54
N LYS A 384 8.63 25.23 -6.54
CA LYS A 384 8.26 26.35 -7.41
C LYS A 384 7.66 27.52 -6.63
N LEU A 385 6.83 27.24 -5.62
CA LEU A 385 6.28 28.26 -4.73
C LEU A 385 7.37 29.03 -3.94
N LYS A 386 8.46 28.35 -3.56
CA LYS A 386 9.59 28.96 -2.86
C LYS A 386 10.51 29.78 -3.76
N MET A 387 10.67 29.39 -5.03
CA MET A 387 11.63 30.01 -5.95
C MET A 387 11.14 31.32 -6.60
N HIS A 388 9.86 31.69 -6.47
CA HIS A 388 9.29 32.92 -7.06
C HIS A 388 9.58 33.12 -8.57
N GLU A 389 9.95 32.07 -9.31
CA GLU A 389 10.23 32.14 -10.74
C GLU A 389 8.93 31.98 -11.55
N ILE A 390 8.46 33.10 -12.09
CA ILE A 390 7.25 33.22 -12.91
C ILE A 390 7.64 33.11 -14.38
N HIS A 391 7.95 31.92 -14.89
CA HIS A 391 8.05 31.71 -16.35
C HIS A 391 7.63 30.30 -16.82
N GLU A 392 6.80 29.59 -16.07
CA GLU A 392 6.08 28.41 -16.58
C GLU A 392 4.65 28.80 -17.01
N VAL A 393 4.07 28.04 -17.95
CA VAL A 393 2.73 28.25 -18.51
C VAL A 393 1.74 28.57 -17.38
N GLN A 394 1.34 29.85 -17.27
CA GLN A 394 0.61 30.40 -16.12
C GLN A 394 -0.61 29.57 -15.70
N THR A 395 -1.25 28.89 -16.65
CA THR A 395 -2.44 28.08 -16.45
C THR A 395 -2.18 26.77 -15.69
N THR A 396 -1.12 26.01 -15.99
CA THR A 396 -0.85 24.73 -15.29
C THR A 396 -0.42 24.98 -13.84
N PHE A 397 0.43 25.98 -13.62
CA PHE A 397 0.83 26.38 -12.27
C PHE A 397 -0.36 26.87 -11.44
N HIS A 398 -1.25 27.68 -12.04
CA HIS A 398 -2.49 28.10 -11.40
C HIS A 398 -3.37 26.92 -11.00
N LEU A 399 -3.53 25.94 -11.88
CA LEU A 399 -4.33 24.74 -11.62
C LEU A 399 -3.75 23.90 -10.48
N CYS A 400 -2.43 23.72 -10.44
CA CYS A 400 -1.75 23.06 -9.32
C CYS A 400 -1.93 23.82 -8.00
N LYS A 401 -1.94 25.16 -8.02
CA LYS A 401 -2.23 25.96 -6.83
C LYS A 401 -3.67 25.77 -6.33
N GLN A 402 -4.66 25.83 -7.22
CA GLN A 402 -6.06 25.57 -6.85
C GLN A 402 -6.27 24.14 -6.34
N LEU A 403 -5.56 23.17 -6.92
CA LEU A 403 -5.58 21.79 -6.44
C LEU A 403 -5.00 21.67 -5.03
N ALA A 404 -3.96 22.45 -4.69
CA ALA A 404 -3.44 22.54 -3.32
C ALA A 404 -4.47 23.15 -2.36
N GLU A 405 -5.17 24.21 -2.76
CA GLU A 405 -6.26 24.80 -1.97
C GLU A 405 -7.41 23.80 -1.75
N ALA A 406 -7.76 23.00 -2.77
CA ALA A 406 -8.71 21.90 -2.64
C ALA A 406 -8.23 20.83 -1.67
N ALA A 407 -6.95 20.47 -1.70
CA ALA A 407 -6.36 19.53 -0.76
C ALA A 407 -6.36 20.06 0.68
N GLU A 408 -6.14 21.35 0.89
CA GLU A 408 -6.26 22.00 2.19
C GLU A 408 -7.71 21.94 2.72
N ALA A 409 -8.69 22.26 1.88
CA ALA A 409 -10.12 22.19 2.23
C ALA A 409 -10.61 20.77 2.57
N CYS A 410 -9.86 19.73 2.19
CA CYS A 410 -10.19 18.34 2.47
C CYS A 410 -9.57 17.81 3.78
N GLU A 411 -9.12 18.67 4.69
CA GLU A 411 -8.61 18.24 5.99
C GLU A 411 -9.62 17.39 6.76
N GLY A 412 -9.14 16.32 7.40
CA GLY A 412 -9.97 15.35 8.13
C GLY A 412 -10.72 14.33 7.27
N LEU A 413 -10.83 14.53 5.95
CA LEU A 413 -11.55 13.60 5.08
C LEU A 413 -10.80 12.28 4.90
N SER A 414 -11.56 11.18 4.84
CA SER A 414 -11.01 9.84 4.57
C SER A 414 -10.54 9.70 3.11
N GLY A 415 -9.62 8.77 2.85
CA GLY A 415 -9.19 8.44 1.48
C GLY A 415 -10.36 8.03 0.57
N ARG A 416 -11.35 7.32 1.13
CA ARG A 416 -12.61 6.97 0.43
C ARG A 416 -13.39 8.22 0.02
N THR A 417 -13.55 9.19 0.93
CA THR A 417 -14.24 10.45 0.64
C THR A 417 -13.49 11.27 -0.42
N LEU A 418 -12.16 11.36 -0.32
CA LEU A 418 -11.32 12.05 -1.30
C LEU A 418 -11.46 11.49 -2.71
N ARG A 419 -11.51 10.15 -2.88
CA ARG A 419 -11.71 9.53 -4.19
C ARG A 419 -13.15 9.67 -4.72
N LYS A 420 -14.13 9.94 -3.85
CA LYS A 420 -15.52 10.22 -4.22
C LYS A 420 -15.73 11.68 -4.63
N LEU A 421 -14.95 12.60 -4.06
CA LEU A 421 -15.09 14.05 -4.23
C LEU A 421 -15.13 14.52 -5.70
N PRO A 422 -14.25 14.06 -6.62
CA PRO A 422 -14.30 14.52 -8.02
C PRO A 422 -15.62 14.18 -8.71
N PHE A 423 -16.20 13.01 -8.40
CA PHE A 423 -17.50 12.61 -8.93
C PHE A 423 -18.62 13.47 -8.35
N LEU A 424 -18.64 13.71 -7.04
CA LEU A 424 -19.64 14.57 -6.40
C LEU A 424 -19.58 16.01 -6.93
N ALA A 425 -18.37 16.53 -7.11
CA ALA A 425 -18.17 17.86 -7.66
C ALA A 425 -18.63 17.95 -9.12
N HIS A 426 -18.29 16.94 -9.95
CA HIS A 426 -18.75 16.89 -11.34
C HIS A 426 -20.28 16.77 -11.44
N ALA A 427 -20.89 15.93 -10.60
CA ALA A 427 -22.35 15.76 -10.54
C ALA A 427 -23.11 17.03 -10.11
N ALA A 428 -22.44 17.95 -9.41
CA ALA A 428 -22.99 19.25 -9.03
C ALA A 428 -22.88 20.31 -10.13
N LEU A 429 -22.23 20.03 -11.26
CA LEU A 429 -22.11 20.96 -12.38
C LEU A 429 -23.35 20.94 -13.28
N ASP A 430 -23.74 22.11 -13.78
CA ASP A 430 -24.92 22.27 -14.64
C ASP A 430 -24.82 21.54 -15.99
N ASN A 431 -23.60 21.40 -16.52
CA ASN A 431 -23.35 20.75 -17.82
C ASN A 431 -22.34 19.59 -17.66
N PRO A 432 -22.76 18.33 -17.79
CA PRO A 432 -21.89 17.18 -17.63
C PRO A 432 -20.93 16.96 -18.81
N TYR A 433 -21.18 17.57 -19.97
CA TYR A 433 -20.46 17.31 -21.23
C TYR A 433 -19.31 18.29 -21.52
N SER A 434 -19.18 19.37 -20.74
CA SER A 434 -18.10 20.34 -20.89
C SER A 434 -17.69 20.84 -19.51
N CYS A 435 -16.65 20.23 -18.95
CA CYS A 435 -16.14 20.55 -17.63
C CYS A 435 -14.84 21.36 -17.73
N ASP A 436 -14.90 22.65 -17.38
CA ASP A 436 -13.70 23.47 -17.17
C ASP A 436 -12.98 23.03 -15.88
N PRO A 437 -11.67 22.79 -15.89
CA PRO A 437 -10.94 22.30 -14.73
C PRO A 437 -10.97 23.28 -13.54
N ASN A 438 -10.98 24.60 -13.78
CA ASN A 438 -11.06 25.57 -12.70
C ASN A 438 -12.45 25.54 -12.05
N LYS A 439 -13.52 25.44 -12.86
CA LYS A 439 -14.89 25.28 -12.35
C LYS A 439 -15.00 24.01 -11.49
N LEU A 440 -14.46 22.88 -11.96
CA LEU A 440 -14.48 21.63 -11.20
C LEU A 440 -13.74 21.76 -9.87
N LEU A 441 -12.52 22.32 -9.85
CA LEU A 441 -11.74 22.47 -8.63
C LEU A 441 -12.44 23.39 -7.61
N ASN A 442 -13.05 24.49 -8.07
CA ASN A 442 -13.85 25.35 -7.20
C ASN A 442 -15.03 24.58 -6.59
N THR A 443 -15.76 23.82 -7.40
CA THR A 443 -16.87 22.98 -6.90
C THR A 443 -16.38 21.86 -5.98
N MET A 444 -15.17 21.33 -6.18
CA MET A 444 -14.54 20.38 -5.27
C MET A 444 -14.24 21.02 -3.91
N ILE A 445 -13.71 22.26 -3.88
CA ILE A 445 -13.48 23.00 -2.63
C ILE A 445 -14.79 23.19 -1.87
N ASP A 446 -15.84 23.64 -2.54
CA ASP A 446 -17.15 23.87 -1.92
C ASP A 446 -17.79 22.56 -1.43
N THR A 447 -17.63 21.48 -2.18
CA THR A 447 -18.14 20.15 -1.79
C THR A 447 -17.35 19.58 -0.62
N ALA A 448 -16.03 19.76 -0.58
CA ALA A 448 -15.20 19.33 0.54
C ALA A 448 -15.59 20.05 1.84
N ARG A 449 -15.85 21.36 1.78
CA ARG A 449 -16.33 22.14 2.94
C ARG A 449 -17.69 21.67 3.44
N ARG A 450 -18.61 21.32 2.54
CA ARG A 450 -19.92 20.75 2.91
C ARG A 450 -19.79 19.40 3.59
N GLU A 451 -19.03 18.48 3.01
CA GLU A 451 -18.77 17.16 3.60
C GLU A 451 -18.09 17.28 4.98
N HIS A 452 -17.21 18.26 5.16
CA HIS A 452 -16.60 18.55 6.45
C HIS A 452 -17.61 19.04 7.50
N SER A 453 -18.57 19.90 7.10
CA SER A 453 -19.63 20.36 8.01
C SER A 453 -20.65 19.29 8.41
N GLU A 454 -20.69 18.18 7.69
CA GLU A 454 -21.56 17.03 7.98
C GLU A 454 -20.87 15.95 8.84
N LEU A 455 -19.57 16.09 9.13
CA LEU A 455 -18.87 15.20 10.05
C LEU A 455 -19.33 15.48 11.49
N PRO A 456 -19.72 14.46 12.27
CA PRO A 456 -20.00 14.63 13.69
C PRO A 456 -18.70 14.99 14.44
N ASP A 457 -18.79 15.97 15.34
CA ASP A 457 -17.69 16.46 16.21
C ASP A 457 -17.01 15.35 17.03
#